data_AF-I5D6D6-F1
#
_entry.id   AF-I5D6D6-F1
#
_cell.length_a   1.000
_cell.length_b   1.000
_cell.length_c   1.000
_cell.angle_alpha   90.00
_cell.angle_beta   90.00
_cell.angle_gamma   90.00
#
_symmetry.space_group_name_H-M   'P 1'
#
loop_
_entity.id
_entity.type
_entity.pdbx_description
1 polymer ?
#
loop_
_entity_poly.entity_id
_entity_poly.type
_entity_poly.pdbx_seq_one_letter_code
_entity_poly.pdbx_strand_id
1 'polypeptide(L)'
;MKRIRNRLLTFGSIAVLAVSPAFVAAATTKGRMPASAKLKGLLLQREQLHGSISKADEDIKNITVLVNDLETNLEKMEKDAEPKVSKIEKEITNVSNEAEKLSSELKEAEKKYESVNKQHKIYKDFIDFTNHKVNELNHERIEVDSENSLDINKAKQKFDEAEKSRNELSQKIEKTKKSITEKQNTIESLKKDKQTIFDKIESTKSEITKNKKSLKQNEEKMMKSKVELSGTNFEIRIEEERLNW
;
A
#
# COMPACT_ATOMS: atom_id res chain seq x y z
N MET A 1 -30.44 31.02 32.44
CA MET A 1 -31.24 32.23 32.72
C MET A 1 -30.92 33.29 31.67
N LYS A 2 -31.96 33.79 30.98
CA LYS A 2 -32.09 35.10 30.27
C LYS A 2 -31.09 35.44 29.14
N ARG A 3 -31.46 36.08 28.03
CA ARG A 3 -32.73 36.35 27.32
C ARG A 3 -32.33 37.05 25.99
N ILE A 4 -33.05 36.68 24.95
CA ILE A 4 -33.30 37.32 23.63
C ILE A 4 -33.15 38.86 23.57
N ARG A 5 -32.66 39.38 22.43
CA ARG A 5 -33.37 40.30 21.50
C ARG A 5 -32.55 40.52 20.21
N ASN A 6 -33.02 40.05 19.05
CA ASN A 6 -33.97 40.68 18.12
C ASN A 6 -33.44 42.00 17.51
N ARG A 7 -33.14 41.99 16.20
CA ARG A 7 -33.45 43.09 15.29
C ARG A 7 -33.88 42.57 13.93
N LEU A 8 -35.18 42.67 13.75
CA LEU A 8 -36.00 42.59 12.55
C LEU A 8 -35.94 43.95 11.80
N LEU A 9 -36.51 43.97 10.59
CA LEU A 9 -36.88 45.12 9.74
C LEU A 9 -35.80 45.62 8.76
N THR A 10 -36.08 45.87 7.48
CA THR A 10 -37.37 46.36 6.91
C THR A 10 -37.52 45.93 5.44
N PHE A 11 -38.74 45.55 5.09
CA PHE A 11 -39.26 45.45 3.73
C PHE A 11 -39.23 46.80 3.01
N GLY A 12 -38.79 46.81 1.75
CA GLY A 12 -38.84 47.97 0.87
C GLY A 12 -39.65 47.67 -0.39
N SER A 13 -40.88 48.20 -0.40
CA SER A 13 -41.60 48.71 -1.58
C SER A 13 -42.08 47.71 -2.64
N ILE A 14 -43.27 47.14 -2.42
CA ILE A 14 -44.12 46.65 -3.51
C ILE A 14 -44.67 47.88 -4.24
N ALA A 15 -44.13 48.18 -5.44
CA ALA A 15 -44.77 49.09 -6.36
C ALA A 15 -45.95 48.36 -7.03
N VAL A 16 -47.16 48.65 -6.56
CA VAL A 16 -48.41 48.27 -7.23
C VAL A 16 -48.56 49.18 -8.45
N LEU A 17 -48.20 48.69 -9.63
CA LEU A 17 -48.70 49.25 -10.87
C LEU A 17 -50.06 48.62 -11.15
N ALA A 18 -51.11 49.42 -10.90
CA ALA A 18 -52.45 49.14 -11.35
C ALA A 18 -52.46 49.07 -12.88
N VAL A 19 -52.64 47.87 -13.44
CA VAL A 19 -52.95 47.70 -14.85
C VAL A 19 -54.45 47.49 -14.94
N SER A 20 -55.16 48.55 -15.33
CA SER A 20 -56.58 48.50 -15.67
C SER A 20 -56.85 47.40 -16.72
N PRO A 21 -58.00 46.70 -16.64
CA PRO A 21 -58.46 45.83 -17.70
C PRO A 21 -59.10 46.68 -18.80
N ALA A 22 -58.27 47.26 -19.67
CA ALA A 22 -58.73 47.86 -20.90
C ALA A 22 -58.42 46.90 -22.06
N PHE A 23 -59.49 46.34 -22.60
CA PHE A 23 -59.56 45.74 -23.92
C PHE A 23 -58.69 46.51 -24.93
N VAL A 24 -57.77 45.82 -25.60
CA VAL A 24 -57.40 46.13 -26.98
C VAL A 24 -57.46 44.84 -27.77
N ALA A 25 -58.63 44.60 -28.33
CA ALA A 25 -58.77 43.77 -29.51
C ALA A 25 -58.27 44.56 -30.74
N ALA A 26 -57.83 43.81 -31.74
CA ALA A 26 -57.51 44.21 -33.11
C ALA A 26 -56.08 44.74 -33.38
N ALA A 27 -55.23 43.82 -33.84
CA ALA A 27 -54.57 43.95 -35.15
C ALA A 27 -54.10 42.57 -35.61
N THR A 28 -54.96 41.87 -36.34
CA THR A 28 -54.57 40.77 -37.24
C THR A 28 -53.74 41.35 -38.38
N THR A 29 -52.45 41.55 -38.14
CA THR A 29 -51.46 41.61 -39.22
C THR A 29 -50.88 40.21 -39.39
N LYS A 30 -51.09 39.63 -40.57
CA LYS A 30 -50.46 38.39 -41.02
C LYS A 30 -48.97 38.36 -40.62
N GLY A 31 -48.59 37.38 -39.81
CA GLY A 31 -47.18 36.97 -39.63
C GLY A 31 -46.72 36.88 -38.18
N ARG A 32 -46.81 35.66 -37.61
CA ARG A 32 -46.23 35.16 -36.35
C ARG A 32 -46.76 35.72 -35.02
N MET A 33 -47.54 34.89 -34.31
CA MET A 33 -47.77 35.04 -32.87
C MET A 33 -46.43 35.01 -32.10
N PRO A 34 -46.29 35.78 -31.00
CA PRO A 34 -45.14 35.65 -30.11
C PRO A 34 -45.16 34.27 -29.45
N ALA A 35 -44.00 33.59 -29.41
CA ALA A 35 -43.85 32.30 -28.75
C ALA A 35 -44.42 32.31 -27.32
N SER A 36 -45.29 31.35 -26.99
CA SER A 36 -45.87 31.24 -25.66
C SER A 36 -44.78 31.11 -24.59
N ALA A 37 -45.03 31.62 -23.38
CA ALA A 37 -44.08 31.49 -22.27
C ALA A 37 -43.69 30.02 -22.01
N LYS A 38 -44.62 29.10 -22.26
CA LYS A 38 -44.42 27.65 -22.22
C LYS A 38 -43.46 27.16 -23.30
N LEU A 39 -43.63 27.58 -24.56
CA LEU A 39 -42.72 27.24 -25.65
C LEU A 39 -41.29 27.72 -25.38
N LYS A 40 -41.13 28.95 -24.86
CA LYS A 40 -39.81 29.47 -24.47
C LYS A 40 -39.15 28.63 -23.36
N GLY A 41 -39.92 28.19 -22.36
CA GLY A 41 -39.43 27.32 -21.29
C GLY A 41 -38.95 25.97 -21.81
N LEU A 42 -39.72 25.34 -22.71
CA LEU A 42 -39.36 24.05 -23.32
C LEU A 42 -38.12 24.14 -24.22
N LEU A 43 -37.97 25.23 -24.99
CA LEU A 43 -36.78 25.45 -25.81
C LEU A 43 -35.50 25.60 -24.95
N LEU A 44 -35.61 26.26 -23.81
CA LEU A 44 -34.51 26.39 -22.85
C LEU A 44 -34.16 25.05 -22.20
N GLN A 45 -35.16 24.24 -21.81
CA GLN A 45 -34.94 22.88 -21.33
C GLN A 45 -34.27 22.00 -22.38
N ARG A 46 -34.69 22.10 -23.65
CA ARG A 46 -34.06 21.39 -24.78
C ARG A 46 -32.57 21.72 -24.91
N GLU A 47 -32.22 23.00 -24.83
CA GLU A 47 -30.82 23.46 -24.89
C GLU A 47 -29.98 22.92 -23.73
N GLN A 48 -30.52 22.97 -22.50
CA GLN A 48 -29.88 22.40 -21.31
C GLN A 48 -29.65 20.88 -21.42
N LEU A 49 -30.60 20.16 -22.00
CA LEU A 49 -30.49 18.71 -22.24
C LEU A 49 -29.44 18.40 -23.31
N HIS A 50 -29.38 19.18 -24.39
CA HIS A 50 -28.30 19.05 -25.38
C HIS A 50 -26.91 19.28 -24.76
N GLY A 51 -26.76 20.33 -23.93
CA GLY A 51 -25.51 20.57 -23.21
C GLY A 51 -25.14 19.43 -22.26
N SER A 52 -26.12 18.89 -21.54
CA SER A 52 -25.92 17.75 -20.62
C SER A 52 -25.52 16.46 -21.36
N ILE A 53 -26.14 16.18 -22.51
CA ILE A 53 -25.81 15.04 -23.36
C ILE A 53 -24.40 15.19 -23.93
N SER A 54 -24.04 16.37 -24.44
CA SER A 54 -22.69 16.62 -24.99
C SER A 54 -21.61 16.41 -23.94
N LYS A 55 -21.82 16.94 -22.72
CA LYS A 55 -20.89 16.75 -21.61
C LYS A 55 -20.76 15.28 -21.21
N ALA A 56 -21.87 14.56 -21.11
CA ALA A 56 -21.84 13.14 -20.77
C ALA A 56 -21.14 12.31 -21.86
N ASP A 57 -21.31 12.64 -23.14
CA ASP A 57 -20.62 11.99 -24.26
C ASP A 57 -19.10 12.20 -24.21
N GLU A 58 -18.65 13.41 -23.91
CA GLU A 58 -17.22 13.71 -23.68
C GLU A 58 -16.66 12.96 -22.47
N ASP A 59 -17.38 12.95 -21.34
CA ASP A 59 -16.97 12.22 -20.14
C ASP A 59 -16.88 10.71 -20.40
N ILE A 60 -17.83 10.14 -21.15
CA ILE A 60 -17.80 8.73 -21.57
C ILE A 60 -16.56 8.45 -22.41
N LYS A 61 -16.30 9.25 -23.45
CA LYS A 61 -15.11 9.08 -24.31
C LYS A 61 -13.81 9.13 -23.51
N ASN A 62 -13.67 10.12 -22.64
CA ASN A 62 -12.48 10.29 -21.81
C ASN A 62 -12.27 9.10 -20.86
N ILE A 63 -13.32 8.64 -20.18
CA ILE A 63 -13.24 7.50 -19.27
C ILE A 63 -12.97 6.21 -20.04
N THR A 64 -13.54 6.01 -21.23
CA THR A 64 -13.27 4.84 -22.08
C THR A 64 -11.80 4.75 -22.47
N VAL A 65 -11.19 5.85 -22.92
CA VAL A 65 -9.75 5.89 -23.23
C VAL A 65 -8.93 5.51 -21.99
N LEU A 66 -9.23 6.12 -20.85
CA LEU A 66 -8.53 5.86 -19.60
C LEU A 66 -8.67 4.41 -19.11
N VAL A 67 -9.85 3.79 -19.25
CA VAL A 67 -10.07 2.38 -18.91
C VAL A 67 -9.22 1.49 -19.82
N ASN A 68 -9.22 1.73 -21.13
CA ASN A 68 -8.43 0.94 -22.08
C ASN A 68 -6.91 1.05 -21.82
N ASP A 69 -6.43 2.26 -21.49
CA ASP A 69 -5.04 2.50 -21.14
C ASP A 69 -4.65 1.75 -19.86
N LEU A 70 -5.49 1.81 -18.82
CA LEU A 70 -5.27 1.08 -17.57
C LEU A 70 -5.32 -0.44 -17.78
N GLU A 71 -6.24 -0.96 -18.60
CA GLU A 71 -6.32 -2.38 -18.93
C GLU A 71 -5.07 -2.86 -19.68
N THR A 72 -4.61 -2.09 -20.66
CA THR A 72 -3.38 -2.37 -21.41
C THR A 72 -2.17 -2.35 -20.47
N ASN A 73 -2.12 -1.39 -19.53
CA ASN A 73 -1.06 -1.30 -18.53
C ASN A 73 -1.12 -2.47 -17.54
N LEU A 74 -2.30 -2.87 -17.10
CA LEU A 74 -2.50 -4.03 -16.22
C LEU A 74 -2.00 -5.31 -16.88
N GLU A 75 -2.33 -5.54 -18.15
CA GLU A 75 -1.87 -6.71 -18.90
C GLU A 75 -0.33 -6.76 -18.99
N LYS A 76 0.31 -5.61 -19.24
CA LYS A 76 1.78 -5.50 -19.21
C LYS A 76 2.33 -5.79 -17.82
N MET A 77 1.72 -5.23 -16.77
CA MET A 77 2.14 -5.48 -15.38
C MET A 77 2.03 -6.95 -15.00
N GLU A 78 0.94 -7.64 -15.36
CA GLU A 78 0.76 -9.06 -15.08
C GLU A 78 1.78 -9.93 -15.82
N LYS A 79 2.01 -9.64 -17.11
CA LYS A 79 3.05 -10.32 -17.92
C LYS A 79 4.47 -10.11 -17.37
N ASP A 80 4.77 -8.90 -16.92
CA ASP A 80 6.08 -8.57 -16.34
C ASP A 80 6.24 -9.11 -14.91
N ALA A 81 5.15 -9.26 -14.16
CA ALA A 81 5.16 -9.70 -12.79
C ALA A 81 5.49 -11.19 -12.67
N GLU A 82 4.96 -12.03 -13.55
CA GLU A 82 5.17 -13.48 -13.51
C GLU A 82 6.65 -13.90 -13.46
N PRO A 83 7.53 -13.48 -14.40
CA PRO A 83 8.95 -13.83 -14.35
C PRO A 83 9.67 -13.20 -13.16
N LYS A 84 9.28 -11.99 -12.75
CA LYS A 84 9.88 -11.29 -11.60
C LYS A 84 9.57 -12.01 -10.29
N VAL A 85 8.31 -12.36 -10.06
CA VAL A 85 7.87 -13.11 -8.88
C VAL A 85 8.51 -14.48 -8.85
N SER A 86 8.54 -15.20 -9.98
CA SER A 86 9.22 -16.50 -10.06
C SER A 86 10.72 -16.41 -9.72
N LYS A 87 11.40 -15.36 -10.19
CA LYS A 87 12.81 -15.11 -9.85
C LYS A 87 12.98 -14.84 -8.35
N ILE A 88 12.14 -13.98 -7.78
CA ILE A 88 12.14 -13.67 -6.34
C ILE A 88 11.91 -14.95 -5.51
N GLU A 89 10.97 -15.81 -5.89
CA GLU A 89 10.68 -17.06 -5.18
C GLU A 89 11.87 -18.04 -5.21
N LYS A 90 12.55 -18.14 -6.34
CA LYS A 90 13.78 -18.94 -6.45
C LYS A 90 14.89 -18.38 -5.57
N GLU A 91 15.08 -17.07 -5.56
CA GLU A 91 16.06 -16.41 -4.69
C GLU A 91 15.73 -16.62 -3.21
N ILE A 92 14.46 -16.46 -2.80
CA ILE A 92 14.01 -16.75 -1.43
C ILE A 92 14.32 -18.20 -1.06
N THR A 93 14.02 -19.16 -1.94
CA THR A 93 14.27 -20.58 -1.69
C THR A 93 15.75 -20.86 -1.50
N ASN A 94 16.60 -20.32 -2.38
CA ASN A 94 18.05 -20.49 -2.30
C ASN A 94 18.63 -19.89 -1.01
N VAL A 95 18.26 -18.65 -0.68
CA VAL A 95 18.73 -17.98 0.54
C VAL A 95 18.22 -18.68 1.80
N SER A 96 17.00 -19.23 1.77
CA SER A 96 16.43 -20.01 2.88
C SER A 96 17.22 -21.29 3.11
N ASN A 97 17.52 -22.05 2.05
CA ASN A 97 18.33 -23.28 2.14
C ASN A 97 19.73 -22.98 2.70
N GLU A 98 20.35 -21.88 2.27
CA GLU A 98 21.64 -21.45 2.81
C GLU A 98 21.56 -21.04 4.28
N ALA A 99 20.50 -20.34 4.69
CA ALA A 99 20.28 -19.97 6.09
C ALA A 99 20.03 -21.21 6.98
N GLU A 100 19.31 -22.22 6.48
CA GLU A 100 19.09 -23.49 7.17
C GLU A 100 20.39 -24.28 7.35
N LYS A 101 21.22 -24.33 6.31
CA LYS A 101 22.55 -24.94 6.38
C LYS A 101 23.41 -24.25 7.44
N LEU A 102 23.51 -22.92 7.40
CA LEU A 102 24.23 -22.15 8.41
C LEU A 102 23.67 -22.34 9.82
N SER A 103 22.34 -22.47 9.96
CA SER A 103 21.69 -22.72 11.25
C SER A 103 22.05 -24.10 11.82
N SER A 104 22.21 -25.10 10.96
CA SER A 104 22.67 -26.43 11.35
C SER A 104 24.14 -26.40 11.78
N GLU A 105 24.99 -25.74 11.00
CA GLU A 105 26.41 -25.53 11.34
C GLU A 105 26.57 -24.74 12.64
N LEU A 106 25.71 -23.76 12.90
CA LEU A 106 25.68 -22.98 14.13
C LEU A 106 25.38 -23.87 15.34
N LYS A 107 24.34 -24.71 15.27
CA LYS A 107 23.98 -25.64 16.34
C LYS A 107 25.12 -26.61 16.67
N GLU A 108 25.81 -27.11 15.65
CA GLU A 108 26.99 -27.96 15.85
C GLU A 108 28.15 -27.20 16.50
N ALA A 109 28.41 -25.96 16.06
CA ALA A 109 29.44 -25.10 16.64
C ALA A 109 29.13 -24.76 18.11
N GLU A 110 27.87 -24.47 18.44
CA GLU A 110 27.42 -24.19 19.81
C GLU A 110 27.60 -25.41 20.72
N LYS A 111 27.25 -26.61 20.25
CA LYS A 111 27.53 -27.86 21.00
C LYS A 111 29.02 -28.09 21.24
N LYS A 112 29.85 -27.87 20.22
CA LYS A 112 31.32 -27.97 20.35
C LYS A 112 31.85 -26.94 21.34
N TYR A 113 31.38 -25.71 21.25
CA TYR A 113 31.75 -24.63 22.18
C TYR A 113 31.37 -24.97 23.62
N GLU A 114 30.19 -25.54 23.87
CA GLU A 114 29.77 -25.93 25.22
C GLU A 114 30.70 -26.99 25.82
N SER A 115 31.10 -27.99 25.02
CA SER A 115 32.06 -29.02 25.43
C SER A 115 33.43 -28.43 25.76
N VAL A 116 33.98 -27.60 24.85
CA VAL A 116 35.28 -26.93 25.05
C VAL A 116 35.25 -25.98 26.23
N ASN A 117 34.16 -25.25 26.44
CA ASN A 117 34.01 -24.33 27.57
C ASN A 117 33.98 -25.09 28.92
N LYS A 118 33.38 -26.29 28.97
CA LYS A 118 33.45 -27.18 30.14
C LYS A 118 34.89 -27.64 30.40
N GLN A 119 35.61 -28.09 29.38
CA GLN A 119 37.01 -28.51 29.50
C GLN A 119 37.90 -27.36 29.97
N HIS A 120 37.76 -26.18 29.35
CA HIS A 120 38.47 -24.96 29.74
C HIS A 120 38.23 -24.63 31.22
N LYS A 121 36.99 -24.72 31.70
CA LYS A 121 36.69 -24.49 33.13
C LYS A 121 37.40 -25.49 34.04
N ILE A 122 37.37 -26.77 33.70
CA ILE A 122 38.05 -27.82 34.48
C ILE A 122 39.56 -27.56 34.54
N TYR A 123 40.19 -27.25 33.40
CA TYR A 123 41.63 -26.99 33.36
C TYR A 123 41.99 -25.70 34.11
N LYS A 124 41.14 -24.67 34.05
CA LYS A 124 41.32 -23.45 34.82
C LYS A 124 41.32 -23.74 36.32
N ASP A 125 40.28 -24.41 36.80
CA ASP A 125 40.12 -24.74 38.21
C ASP A 125 41.29 -25.61 38.72
N PHE A 126 41.77 -26.56 37.89
CA PHE A 126 42.95 -27.36 38.19
C PHE A 126 44.22 -26.52 38.28
N ILE A 127 44.48 -25.65 37.30
CA ILE A 127 45.68 -24.78 37.29
C ILE A 127 45.68 -23.82 38.48
N ASP A 128 44.53 -23.22 38.80
CA ASP A 128 44.40 -22.31 39.94
C ASP A 128 44.70 -23.06 41.25
N PHE A 129 44.16 -24.27 41.42
CA PHE A 129 44.48 -25.15 42.55
C PHE A 129 45.97 -25.52 42.62
N THR A 130 46.56 -25.95 41.49
CA THR A 130 47.96 -26.38 41.52
C THR A 130 48.91 -25.21 41.73
N ASN A 131 48.65 -24.05 41.13
CA ASN A 131 49.45 -22.84 41.39
C ASN A 131 49.39 -22.45 42.88
N HIS A 132 48.23 -22.56 43.52
CA HIS A 132 48.11 -22.35 44.96
C HIS A 132 48.96 -23.34 45.76
N LYS A 133 48.87 -24.64 45.46
CA LYS A 133 49.63 -25.69 46.15
C LYS A 133 51.13 -25.56 45.96
N VAL A 134 51.58 -25.23 44.75
CA VAL A 134 53.01 -24.97 44.46
C VAL A 134 53.51 -23.77 45.29
N ASN A 135 52.71 -22.71 45.42
CA ASN A 135 53.08 -21.56 46.24
C ASN A 135 53.18 -21.91 47.74
N GLU A 136 52.29 -22.75 48.26
CA GLU A 136 52.38 -23.26 49.64
C GLU A 136 53.66 -24.08 49.85
N LEU A 137 53.95 -25.05 48.97
CA LEU A 137 55.15 -25.88 49.07
C LEU A 137 56.44 -25.05 48.98
N ASN A 138 56.48 -24.05 48.09
CA ASN A 138 57.59 -23.11 47.99
C ASN A 138 57.79 -22.32 49.30
N HIS A 139 56.71 -21.93 49.98
CA HIS A 139 56.80 -21.27 51.28
C HIS A 139 57.36 -22.19 52.37
N GLU A 140 57.00 -23.47 52.31
CA GLU A 140 57.50 -24.53 53.22
C GLU A 140 58.89 -25.06 52.83
N ARG A 141 59.51 -24.54 51.76
CA ARG A 141 60.79 -25.00 51.19
C ARG A 141 60.80 -26.47 50.76
N ILE A 142 59.63 -26.99 50.37
CA ILE A 142 59.48 -28.33 49.81
C ILE A 142 59.58 -28.22 48.29
N GLU A 143 60.53 -28.94 47.70
CA GLU A 143 60.72 -28.96 46.26
C GLU A 143 59.67 -29.86 45.60
N VAL A 144 59.01 -29.34 44.57
CA VAL A 144 58.08 -30.12 43.75
C VAL A 144 58.90 -31.05 42.87
N ASP A 145 58.64 -32.36 42.96
CA ASP A 145 59.36 -33.33 42.14
C ASP A 145 59.15 -33.12 40.63
N SER A 146 60.07 -33.68 39.84
CA SER A 146 60.08 -33.50 38.40
C SER A 146 58.84 -34.07 37.69
N GLU A 147 58.23 -35.11 38.26
CA GLU A 147 57.07 -35.77 37.66
C GLU A 147 55.82 -34.91 37.80
N ASN A 148 55.58 -34.40 39.01
CA ASN A 148 54.53 -33.42 39.30
C ASN A 148 54.73 -32.13 38.49
N SER A 149 55.96 -31.63 38.37
CA SER A 149 56.24 -30.47 37.53
C SER A 149 55.90 -30.70 36.05
N LEU A 150 56.14 -31.90 35.52
CA LEU A 150 55.79 -32.26 34.14
C LEU A 150 54.28 -32.27 33.92
N ASP A 151 53.51 -32.85 34.84
CA ASP A 151 52.06 -32.94 34.72
C ASP A 151 51.37 -31.57 34.86
N ILE A 152 51.89 -30.68 35.70
CA ILE A 152 51.47 -29.28 35.78
C ILE A 152 51.66 -28.56 34.45
N ASN A 153 52.83 -28.74 33.83
CA ASN A 153 53.14 -28.11 32.55
C ASN A 153 52.24 -28.64 31.42
N LYS A 154 51.97 -29.96 31.39
CA LYS A 154 51.00 -30.54 30.45
C LYS A 154 49.59 -29.99 30.65
N ALA A 155 49.16 -29.78 31.90
CA ALA A 155 47.85 -29.20 32.19
C ALA A 155 47.75 -27.74 31.73
N LYS A 156 48.81 -26.94 31.93
CA LYS A 156 48.90 -25.57 31.39
C LYS A 156 48.79 -25.53 29.87
N GLN A 157 49.50 -26.42 29.17
CA GLN A 157 49.37 -26.55 27.71
C GLN A 157 47.94 -26.88 27.27
N LYS A 158 47.28 -27.85 27.93
CA LYS A 158 45.89 -28.19 27.61
C LYS A 158 44.90 -27.05 27.90
N PHE A 159 45.16 -26.24 28.92
CA PHE A 159 44.38 -25.04 29.20
C PHE A 159 44.53 -24.00 28.08
N ASP A 160 45.76 -23.70 27.67
CA ASP A 160 46.03 -22.72 26.61
C ASP A 160 45.40 -23.17 25.27
N GLU A 161 45.48 -24.47 24.96
CA GLU A 161 44.81 -25.07 23.80
C GLU A 161 43.28 -24.94 23.88
N ALA A 162 42.69 -25.23 25.05
CA ALA A 162 41.25 -25.11 25.27
C ALA A 162 40.78 -23.65 25.21
N GLU A 163 41.55 -22.70 25.74
CA GLU A 163 41.25 -21.27 25.67
C GLU A 163 41.26 -20.78 24.22
N LYS A 164 42.30 -21.15 23.47
CA LYS A 164 42.40 -20.81 22.04
C LYS A 164 41.22 -21.37 21.26
N SER A 165 40.93 -22.66 21.43
CA SER A 165 39.80 -23.33 20.76
C SER A 165 38.45 -22.69 21.13
N ARG A 166 38.26 -22.32 22.41
CA ARG A 166 37.06 -21.64 22.89
C ARG A 166 36.87 -20.29 22.20
N ASN A 167 37.94 -19.50 22.13
CA ASN A 167 37.88 -18.17 21.54
C ASN A 167 37.62 -18.24 20.02
N GLU A 168 38.26 -19.15 19.30
CA GLU A 168 38.01 -19.40 17.87
C GLU A 168 36.56 -19.83 17.60
N LEU A 169 36.03 -20.76 18.39
CA LEU A 169 34.64 -21.20 18.29
C LEU A 169 33.65 -20.07 18.61
N SER A 170 33.93 -19.26 19.63
CA SER A 170 33.10 -18.09 19.98
C SER A 170 32.99 -17.12 18.80
N GLN A 171 34.14 -16.77 18.19
CA GLN A 171 34.16 -15.89 17.02
C GLN A 171 33.43 -16.50 15.83
N LYS A 172 33.57 -17.80 15.59
CA LYS A 172 32.85 -18.50 14.52
C LYS A 172 31.33 -18.45 14.74
N ILE A 173 30.87 -18.72 15.97
CA ILE A 173 29.46 -18.65 16.35
C ILE A 173 28.90 -17.24 16.08
N GLU A 174 29.60 -16.19 16.50
CA GLU A 174 29.15 -14.81 16.26
C GLU A 174 29.06 -14.47 14.77
N LYS A 175 30.08 -14.85 13.98
CA LYS A 175 30.09 -14.64 12.52
C LYS A 175 28.92 -15.37 11.86
N THR A 176 28.71 -16.64 12.20
CA THR A 176 27.59 -17.42 11.65
C THR A 176 26.23 -16.83 12.05
N LYS A 177 26.06 -16.36 13.29
CA LYS A 177 24.83 -15.66 13.73
C LYS A 177 24.55 -14.41 12.91
N LYS A 178 25.58 -13.59 12.64
CA LYS A 178 25.45 -12.40 11.78
C LYS A 178 25.04 -12.78 10.36
N SER A 179 25.70 -13.76 9.75
CA SER A 179 25.36 -14.24 8.40
C SER A 179 23.94 -14.79 8.29
N ILE A 180 23.45 -15.52 9.31
CA ILE A 180 22.06 -15.99 9.34
C ILE A 180 21.09 -14.79 9.37
N THR A 181 21.37 -13.80 10.23
CA THR A 181 20.54 -12.60 10.37
C THR A 181 20.48 -11.81 9.06
N GLU A 182 21.62 -11.63 8.38
CA GLU A 182 21.70 -10.97 7.07
C GLU A 182 20.87 -11.69 6.00
N LYS A 183 20.92 -13.03 5.98
CA LYS A 183 20.09 -13.84 5.08
C LYS A 183 18.60 -13.72 5.38
N GLN A 184 18.22 -13.69 6.66
CA GLN A 184 16.83 -13.46 7.07
C GLN A 184 16.33 -12.09 6.63
N ASN A 185 17.12 -11.03 6.81
CA ASN A 185 16.79 -9.69 6.34
C ASN A 185 16.64 -9.65 4.80
N THR A 186 17.49 -10.38 4.08
CA THR A 186 17.40 -10.51 2.62
C THR A 186 16.07 -11.15 2.20
N ILE A 187 15.68 -12.24 2.87
CA ILE A 187 14.39 -12.91 2.63
C ILE A 187 13.21 -11.96 2.89
N GLU A 188 13.25 -11.17 3.97
CA GLU A 188 12.19 -10.20 4.27
C GLU A 188 12.09 -9.10 3.22
N SER A 189 13.23 -8.58 2.74
CA SER A 189 13.26 -7.60 1.65
C SER A 189 12.63 -8.16 0.39
N LEU A 190 13.02 -9.38 -0.02
CA LEU A 190 12.48 -10.05 -1.20
C LEU A 190 10.97 -10.31 -1.09
N LYS A 191 10.47 -10.69 0.10
CA LYS A 191 9.04 -10.84 0.36
C LYS A 191 8.29 -9.51 0.20
N LYS A 192 8.88 -8.40 0.68
CA LYS A 192 8.32 -7.06 0.52
C LYS A 192 8.28 -6.61 -0.94
N ASP A 193 9.31 -6.93 -1.72
CA ASP A 193 9.34 -6.64 -3.15
C ASP A 193 8.23 -7.40 -3.90
N LYS A 194 8.07 -8.70 -3.59
CA LYS A 194 6.95 -9.51 -4.09
C LYS A 194 5.59 -8.91 -3.73
N GLN A 195 5.39 -8.50 -2.48
CA GLN A 195 4.13 -7.87 -2.05
C GLN A 195 3.86 -6.56 -2.79
N THR A 196 4.89 -5.73 -2.96
CA THR A 196 4.77 -4.44 -3.66
C THR A 196 4.31 -4.62 -5.12
N ILE A 197 4.72 -5.70 -5.78
CA ILE A 197 4.26 -6.04 -7.13
C ILE A 197 2.75 -6.33 -7.11
N PHE A 198 2.29 -7.16 -6.18
CA PHE A 198 0.87 -7.49 -6.07
C PHE A 198 0.01 -6.29 -5.70
N ASP A 199 0.47 -5.45 -4.77
CA ASP A 199 -0.26 -4.24 -4.35
C ASP A 199 -0.48 -3.27 -5.53
N LYS A 200 0.52 -3.12 -6.41
CA LYS A 200 0.39 -2.29 -7.63
C LYS A 200 -0.63 -2.85 -8.62
N ILE A 201 -0.63 -4.17 -8.82
CA ILE A 201 -1.59 -4.86 -9.67
C ILE A 201 -3.00 -4.67 -9.12
N GLU A 202 -3.19 -4.89 -7.82
CA GLU A 202 -4.49 -4.78 -7.16
C GLU A 202 -5.02 -3.35 -7.15
N SER A 203 -4.15 -2.36 -6.90
CA SER A 203 -4.49 -0.94 -7.01
C SER A 203 -4.99 -0.59 -8.42
N THR A 204 -4.31 -1.09 -9.46
CA THR A 204 -4.70 -0.85 -10.86
C THR A 204 -6.04 -1.51 -11.17
N LYS A 205 -6.28 -2.75 -10.70
CA LYS A 205 -7.58 -3.44 -10.84
C LYS A 205 -8.73 -2.69 -10.17
N SER A 206 -8.49 -2.17 -8.97
CA SER A 206 -9.47 -1.35 -8.24
C SER A 206 -9.79 -0.06 -9.00
N GLU A 207 -8.79 0.60 -9.57
CA GLU A 207 -8.98 1.80 -10.37
C GLU A 207 -9.81 1.54 -11.64
N ILE A 208 -9.49 0.47 -12.39
CA ILE A 208 -10.29 0.03 -13.54
C ILE A 208 -11.75 -0.20 -13.14
N THR A 209 -11.98 -0.90 -12.01
CA THR A 209 -13.33 -1.20 -11.52
C THR A 209 -14.12 0.08 -11.20
N LYS A 210 -13.47 1.05 -10.55
CA LYS A 210 -14.06 2.37 -10.24
C LYS A 210 -14.41 3.14 -11.51
N ASN A 211 -13.53 3.13 -12.50
CA ASN A 211 -13.73 3.86 -13.76
C ASN A 211 -14.83 3.21 -14.62
N LYS A 212 -14.89 1.87 -14.68
CA LYS A 212 -16.01 1.14 -15.29
C LYS A 212 -17.36 1.45 -14.65
N LYS A 213 -17.40 1.57 -13.31
CA LYS A 213 -18.63 1.99 -12.61
C LYS A 213 -19.04 3.42 -12.99
N SER A 214 -18.08 4.34 -13.07
CA SER A 214 -18.32 5.73 -13.47
C SER A 214 -18.80 5.84 -14.91
N LEU A 215 -18.23 5.01 -15.81
CA LEU A 215 -18.67 4.89 -17.20
C LEU A 215 -20.14 4.51 -17.30
N LYS A 216 -20.55 3.42 -16.64
CA LYS A 216 -21.96 2.98 -16.60
C LYS A 216 -22.91 4.07 -16.09
N GLN A 217 -22.51 4.78 -15.02
CA GLN A 217 -23.32 5.87 -14.48
C GLN A 217 -23.48 7.04 -15.47
N ASN A 218 -22.44 7.35 -16.24
CA ASN A 218 -22.51 8.41 -17.24
C ASN A 218 -23.34 7.99 -18.46
N GLU A 219 -23.24 6.73 -18.89
CA GLU A 219 -24.09 6.15 -19.93
C GLU A 219 -25.58 6.21 -19.54
N GLU A 220 -25.92 5.81 -18.31
CA GLU A 220 -27.29 5.89 -17.78
C GLU A 220 -27.82 7.34 -17.74
N LYS A 221 -27.01 8.28 -17.25
CA LYS A 221 -27.37 9.71 -17.22
C LYS A 221 -27.59 10.28 -18.62
N MET A 222 -26.72 9.92 -19.58
CA MET A 222 -26.86 10.33 -20.97
C MET A 222 -28.15 9.77 -21.57
N MET A 223 -28.44 8.48 -21.37
CA MET A 223 -29.66 7.85 -21.88
C MET A 223 -30.91 8.49 -21.28
N LYS A 224 -30.92 8.76 -19.97
CA LYS A 224 -32.01 9.49 -19.31
C LYS A 224 -32.23 10.87 -19.93
N SER A 225 -31.15 11.62 -20.16
CA SER A 225 -31.21 12.95 -20.79
C SER A 225 -31.71 12.88 -22.24
N LYS A 226 -31.34 11.83 -23.00
CA LYS A 226 -31.85 11.60 -24.37
C LYS A 226 -33.35 11.27 -24.40
N VAL A 227 -33.84 10.49 -23.43
CA VAL A 227 -35.28 10.20 -23.28
C VAL A 227 -36.04 11.47 -22.93
N GLU A 228 -35.53 12.27 -21.98
CA GLU A 228 -36.14 13.55 -21.59
C GLU A 228 -36.15 14.56 -22.75
N LEU A 229 -35.07 14.62 -23.53
CA LEU A 229 -34.98 15.46 -24.73
C LEU A 229 -36.03 15.07 -25.76
N SER A 230 -36.26 13.77 -25.96
CA SER A 230 -37.28 13.26 -26.88
C SER A 230 -38.69 13.66 -26.42
N GLY A 231 -38.97 13.57 -25.12
CA GLY A 231 -40.23 14.06 -24.53
C GLY A 231 -40.41 15.56 -24.69
N THR A 232 -39.37 16.35 -24.39
CA THR A 232 -39.38 17.82 -24.56
C THR A 232 -39.64 18.21 -26.01
N ASN A 233 -39.01 17.53 -26.98
CA ASN A 233 -39.23 17.77 -28.41
C ASN A 233 -40.67 17.46 -28.84
N PHE A 234 -41.28 16.42 -28.28
CA PHE A 234 -42.68 16.10 -28.53
C PHE A 234 -43.61 17.19 -27.98
N GLU A 235 -43.37 17.67 -26.77
CA GLU A 235 -44.14 18.77 -26.16
C GLU A 235 -43.99 20.10 -26.93
N ILE A 236 -42.78 20.41 -27.40
CA ILE A 236 -42.53 21.56 -28.27
C ILE A 236 -43.39 21.47 -29.53
N ARG A 237 -43.40 20.32 -30.21
CA ARG A 237 -44.21 20.13 -31.42
C ARG A 237 -45.70 20.37 -31.16
N ILE A 238 -46.25 19.81 -30.08
CA ILE A 238 -47.66 20.03 -29.70
C ILE A 238 -47.95 21.52 -29.47
N GLU A 239 -47.06 22.22 -28.77
CA GLU A 239 -47.25 23.64 -28.46
C GLU A 239 -47.10 24.51 -29.71
N GLU A 240 -46.19 24.17 -30.62
CA GLU A 240 -46.04 24.82 -31.94
C GLU A 240 -47.28 24.62 -32.81
N GLU A 241 -47.82 23.40 -32.88
CA GLU A 241 -49.06 23.10 -33.60
C GLU A 241 -50.25 23.89 -33.03
N ARG A 242 -50.34 24.01 -31.71
CA ARG A 242 -51.38 24.79 -31.02
C ARG A 242 -51.30 26.30 -31.31
N LEU A 243 -50.10 26.86 -31.45
CA LEU A 243 -49.89 28.29 -31.72
C LEU A 243 -50.06 28.67 -33.21
N ASN A 244 -50.06 27.68 -34.10
CA ASN A 244 -50.25 27.84 -35.54
C ASN A 244 -51.73 27.71 -35.98
N TRP A 245 -52.64 27.40 -35.05
CA TRP A 245 -54.11 27.41 -35.22
C TRP A 245 -54.70 28.68 -34.60
#